data_AF-A0A0X3TK91-F1
#
_entry.id   AF-A0A0X3TK91-F1
#
_cell.length_a   1.000
_cell.length_b   1.000
_cell.length_c   1.000
_cell.angle_alpha   90.00
_cell.angle_beta   90.00
_cell.angle_gamma   90.00
#
_symmetry.space_group_name_H-M   'P 1'
#
loop_
_entity.id
_entity.type
_entity.pdbx_description
1 polymer ?
#
loop_
_entity_poly.entity_id
_entity_poly.type
_entity_poly.pdbx_seq_one_letter_code
_entity_poly.pdbx_strand_id
1 'polypeptide(L)' 'MRAASAEAETLKNQPEPEEMVACATCGLHLPKHEAICETAEAGERCFCSDAHQKQAHEED' A
#
# COMPACT_ATOMS: atom_id res chain seq x y z
N MET A 1 1.85 39.45 25.95
CA MET A 1 2.19 38.66 24.74
C MET A 1 2.71 37.30 25.17
N ARG A 2 2.02 36.21 24.77
CA ARG A 2 2.57 34.90 24.33
C ARG A 2 1.48 33.81 24.44
N ALA A 3 0.77 33.61 23.34
CA ALA A 3 0.03 32.39 23.05
C ALA A 3 1.02 31.41 22.43
N ALA A 4 1.44 30.38 23.17
CA ALA A 4 2.44 29.41 22.71
C ALA A 4 2.13 27.96 23.16
N SER A 5 0.87 27.64 23.47
CA SER A 5 0.49 26.33 24.04
C SER A 5 -0.47 25.50 23.19
N ALA A 6 -0.93 25.96 22.01
CA ALA A 6 -1.93 25.23 21.23
C ALA A 6 -1.37 24.44 20.03
N GLU A 7 -0.12 24.67 19.62
CA GLU A 7 0.40 24.18 18.32
C GLU A 7 1.12 22.81 18.40
N ALA A 8 1.36 22.28 19.61
CA ALA A 8 2.24 21.11 19.81
C ALA A 8 1.52 19.76 19.86
N GLU A 9 0.19 19.73 19.91
CA GLU A 9 -0.57 18.49 20.17
C GLU A 9 -1.12 17.84 18.90
N THR A 10 -1.15 18.55 17.78
CA THR A 10 -1.79 18.12 16.53
C THR A 10 -0.97 17.10 15.73
N LEU A 11 0.32 16.91 16.04
CA LEU A 11 1.22 16.00 15.31
C LEU A 11 1.09 14.53 15.75
N LYS A 12 0.44 14.23 16.87
CA LYS A 12 0.40 12.87 17.45
C LYS A 12 -0.61 11.93 16.79
N ASN A 13 -1.40 12.42 15.83
CA ASN A 13 -2.49 11.66 15.20
C ASN A 13 -2.39 11.62 13.68
N GLN A 14 -1.19 11.80 13.12
CA GLN A 14 -1.00 11.57 11.69
C GLN A 14 -0.79 10.07 11.46
N PRO A 15 -1.49 9.45 10.48
CA PRO A 15 -1.23 8.07 10.11
C PRO A 15 0.23 7.93 9.70
N GLU A 16 0.88 6.87 10.16
CA GLU A 16 2.26 6.58 9.77
C GLU A 16 2.33 6.40 8.24
N PRO A 17 3.44 6.79 7.60
CA PRO A 17 3.64 6.54 6.18
C PRO A 17 3.52 5.03 5.88
N GLU A 18 2.62 4.67 4.98
CA GLU A 18 2.38 3.28 4.60
C GLU A 18 3.27 2.85 3.42
N GLU A 19 3.62 1.56 3.37
CA GLU A 19 4.33 0.97 2.24
C GLU A 19 3.41 0.95 1.01
N MET A 20 3.90 1.48 -0.11
CA MET A 20 3.19 1.46 -1.39
C MET A 20 3.76 0.36 -2.28
N VAL A 21 2.87 -0.42 -2.90
CA VAL A 21 3.22 -1.48 -3.84
C VAL A 21 2.57 -1.21 -5.19
N ALA A 22 3.10 -1.82 -6.25
CA ALA A 22 2.50 -1.75 -7.58
C ALA A 22 1.85 -3.08 -7.95
N CYS A 23 0.66 -3.03 -8.54
CA CYS A 23 -0.01 -4.22 -9.06
C CYS A 23 0.83 -4.83 -10.20
N ALA A 24 1.15 -6.11 -10.09
CA ALA A 24 1.95 -6.82 -11.09
C ALA A 24 1.26 -6.90 -12.47
N THR A 25 -0.07 -6.83 -12.51
CA THR A 25 -0.87 -6.95 -13.75
C THR A 25 -1.09 -5.60 -14.44
N CYS A 26 -1.50 -4.56 -13.70
CA CYS A 26 -1.88 -3.27 -14.29
C CYS A 26 -0.97 -2.09 -13.93
N GLY A 27 -0.01 -2.25 -13.02
CA GLY A 27 0.91 -1.21 -12.58
C GLY A 27 0.32 -0.14 -11.64
N LEU A 28 -0.95 -0.28 -11.23
CA LEU A 28 -1.56 0.63 -10.25
C LEU A 28 -0.79 0.60 -8.93
N HIS A 29 -0.47 1.77 -8.38
CA HIS A 29 0.13 1.89 -7.06
C HIS A 29 -0.97 2.00 -5.99
N LEU A 30 -0.86 1.19 -4.95
CA LEU A 30 -1.81 1.14 -3.84
C LEU A 30 -1.07 0.85 -2.53
N PRO A 31 -1.68 1.17 -1.37
CA PRO A 31 -1.13 0.77 -0.08
C PRO A 31 -1.02 -0.75 0.03
N LYS A 32 0.08 -1.24 0.60
CA LYS A 32 0.33 -2.68 0.75
C LYS A 32 -0.78 -3.41 1.51
N HIS A 33 -1.41 -2.75 2.48
CA HIS A 33 -2.49 -3.34 3.27
C HIS A 33 -3.78 -3.58 2.47
N GLU A 34 -3.97 -2.86 1.35
CA GLU A 34 -5.10 -3.05 0.42
C GLU A 34 -4.77 -4.05 -0.69
N ALA A 35 -3.49 -4.41 -0.84
CA ALA A 35 -3.04 -5.31 -1.89
C ALA A 35 -3.14 -6.78 -1.46
N ILE A 36 -3.41 -7.65 -2.44
CA ILE A 36 -3.28 -9.10 -2.30
C ILE A 36 -1.85 -9.44 -2.69
N CYS A 37 -1.00 -9.78 -1.72
CA CYS A 37 0.40 -10.14 -1.99
C CYS A 37 0.64 -11.64 -1.79
N GLU A 38 1.38 -12.24 -2.72
CA GLU A 38 1.75 -13.64 -2.70
C GLU A 38 3.22 -13.84 -3.05
N THR A 39 3.78 -14.97 -2.61
CA THR A 39 5.17 -15.33 -2.92
C THR A 39 5.22 -16.21 -4.17
N ALA A 40 5.76 -15.66 -5.26
CA ALA A 40 6.04 -16.40 -6.49
C ALA A 40 7.53 -16.80 -6.56
N GLU A 41 7.89 -17.67 -7.50
CA GLU A 41 9.29 -18.10 -7.69
C GLU A 41 10.25 -16.93 -7.99
N ALA A 42 9.73 -15.86 -8.59
CA ALA A 42 10.48 -14.63 -8.90
C ALA A 42 10.47 -13.58 -7.77
N GLY A 43 9.82 -13.86 -6.63
CA GLY A 43 9.67 -12.92 -5.50
C GLY A 43 8.21 -12.62 -5.16
N GLU A 44 7.99 -11.59 -4.33
CA GLU A 44 6.65 -11.13 -3.94
C GLU A 44 5.95 -10.43 -5.12
N ARG A 45 4.72 -10.86 -5.43
CA ARG A 45 3.82 -10.20 -6.39
C ARG A 45 2.62 -9.67 -5.63
N CYS A 46 2.22 -8.42 -5.90
CA CYS A 46 1.05 -7.81 -5.29
C CYS A 46 0.01 -7.43 -6.35
N PHE A 47 -1.28 -7.52 -5.99
CA PHE A 47 -2.40 -7.28 -6.89
C PHE A 47 -3.42 -6.36 -6.24
N CYS A 48 -4.03 -5.47 -7.04
CA CYS A 48 -5.08 -4.57 -6.56
C CYS A 48 -6.46 -5.23 -6.46
N SER A 49 -6.63 -6.44 -6.99
CA SER A 49 -7.88 -7.20 -6.92
C SER A 49 -7.64 -8.68 -7.21
N ASP A 50 -8.57 -9.51 -6.75
CA ASP A 50 -8.61 -10.96 -6.99
C ASP A 50 -8.66 -11.30 -8.49
N ALA A 51 -9.28 -10.43 -9.29
CA ALA A 51 -9.35 -10.58 -10.74
C ALA A 51 -7.97 -10.46 -11.41
N HIS A 52 -7.12 -9.52 -10.97
CA HIS A 52 -5.77 -9.37 -11.52
C HIS A 52 -4.81 -10.45 -11.01
N GLN A 53 -5.02 -10.93 -9.79
CA GLN A 53 -4.29 -12.10 -9.28
C GLN A 53 -4.58 -13.32 -10.17
N LYS A 54 -5.86 -13.66 -10.37
CA LYS A 54 -6.28 -14.74 -11.28
C LYS A 54 -5.74 -14.53 -12.69
N GLN A 55 -5.87 -13.30 -13.19
CA GLN A 55 -5.14 -12.69 -14.32
C GLN A 55 -3.76 -13.35 -14.52
N ALA A 56 -2.88 -13.02 -13.57
CA ALA A 56 -1.48 -13.39 -13.61
C ALA A 56 -1.19 -14.88 -13.40
N HIS A 57 -2.09 -15.65 -12.77
CA HIS A 57 -1.96 -17.10 -12.64
C HIS A 57 -2.35 -17.86 -13.90
N GLU A 58 -3.26 -17.31 -14.70
CA GLU A 58 -3.72 -17.91 -15.96
C GLU A 58 -2.74 -17.65 -17.11
N GLU A 59 -1.89 -16.63 -16.98
CA GLU A 59 -0.87 -16.25 -17.96
C GLU A 59 0.49 -16.96 -17.77
N ASP A 60 0.64 -17.83 -16.75
CA ASP A 60 1.86 -18.61 -16.44
C ASP A 60 1.91 -19.98 -17.15
#